data_AF-A0A3B9ADL2-F1
#
_entry.id   AF-A0A3B9ADL2-F1
#
_cell.length_a   1.000
_cell.length_b   1.000
_cell.length_c   1.000
_cell.angle_alpha   90.00
_cell.angle_beta   90.00
_cell.angle_gamma   90.00
#
_symmetry.space_group_name_H-M   'P 1'
#
loop_
_entity.id
_entity.type
_entity.pdbx_description
1 polymer ?
#
loop_
_entity_poly.entity_id
_entity_poly.type
_entity_poly.pdbx_seq_one_letter_code
_entity_poly.pdbx_strand_id
1 'polypeptide(L)' 'GGGPGMGPIAVAHHLKSFLPGHPLAPELDSGDNGDITISAAPWGSASILPIAWMYVRMMGAEGLKQASQVAILNAN' A
#
# COMPACT_ATOMS: atom_id res chain seq x y z
N GLY A 1 14.88 3.05 15.41
CA GLY A 1 13.53 3.58 15.15
C GLY A 1 12.49 2.57 15.54
N GLY A 2 12.27 1.55 14.71
CA GLY A 2 11.37 0.41 15.02
C GLY A 2 9.92 0.55 14.56
N GLY A 3 9.53 1.66 13.91
CA GLY A 3 8.18 1.87 13.38
C GLY A 3 7.69 3.31 13.58
N PRO A 4 6.52 3.68 13.02
CA PRO A 4 5.53 2.81 12.34
C PRO A 4 5.87 2.51 10.87
N GLY A 5 5.19 1.50 10.28
CA GLY A 5 5.29 1.13 8.86
C GLY A 5 3.93 0.74 8.26
N MET A 6 3.85 0.72 6.93
CA MET A 6 2.68 0.28 6.15
C MET A 6 3.14 -0.63 5.01
N GLY A 7 2.39 -1.70 4.74
CA GLY A 7 2.68 -2.69 3.69
C GLY A 7 1.46 -2.97 2.82
N PRO A 8 1.06 -2.04 1.93
CA PRO A 8 -0.06 -2.27 1.03
C PRO A 8 0.25 -3.38 0.03
N ILE A 9 -0.75 -4.20 -0.29
CA ILE A 9 -0.67 -5.20 -1.37
C ILE A 9 -1.51 -4.76 -2.56
N ALA A 10 -0.96 -4.91 -3.76
CA ALA A 10 -1.71 -4.84 -5.00
C ALA A 10 -1.72 -6.25 -5.61
N VAL A 11 -2.88 -6.69 -6.08
CA VAL A 11 -3.06 -8.04 -6.62
C VAL A 11 -3.53 -8.00 -8.07
N ALA A 12 -3.21 -9.03 -8.83
CA ALA A 12 -3.77 -9.21 -10.17
C ALA A 12 -5.30 -9.38 -10.10
N HIS A 13 -6.00 -9.08 -11.20
CA HIS A 13 -7.47 -9.01 -11.22
C HIS A 13 -8.16 -10.29 -10.69
N HIS A 14 -7.66 -11.47 -11.05
CA HIS A 14 -8.23 -12.75 -10.61
C HIS A 14 -8.11 -13.01 -9.10
N LEU A 15 -7.28 -12.23 -8.40
CA LEU A 15 -7.11 -12.29 -6.94
C LEU A 15 -7.96 -11.25 -6.20
N LYS A 16 -8.65 -10.35 -6.92
CA LYS A 16 -9.38 -9.23 -6.31
C LYS A 16 -10.42 -9.70 -5.28
N SER A 17 -11.18 -10.74 -5.60
CA SER A 17 -12.20 -11.34 -4.72
C SER A 17 -11.61 -12.03 -3.49
N PHE A 18 -10.27 -12.04 -3.35
CA PHE A 18 -9.57 -12.61 -2.21
C PHE A 18 -8.83 -11.54 -1.37
N LEU A 19 -9.03 -10.25 -1.66
CA LEU A 19 -8.50 -9.19 -0.80
C LEU A 19 -9.22 -9.19 0.56
N PRO A 20 -8.55 -8.74 1.64
CA PRO A 20 -9.20 -8.59 2.95
C PRO A 20 -10.31 -7.54 2.92
N GLY A 21 -11.40 -7.81 3.65
CA GLY A 21 -12.47 -6.87 3.91
C GLY A 21 -12.39 -6.29 5.32
N HIS A 22 -13.41 -5.53 5.72
CA HIS A 22 -13.49 -4.99 7.08
C HIS A 22 -14.94 -4.70 7.50
N PRO A 23 -15.41 -5.13 8.69
CA PRO A 23 -16.80 -4.98 9.12
C PRO A 23 -17.27 -3.52 9.29
N LEU A 24 -16.33 -2.59 9.50
CA LEU A 24 -16.59 -1.15 9.58
C LEU A 24 -16.44 -0.40 8.24
N ALA A 25 -16.12 -1.09 7.15
CA ALA A 25 -15.97 -0.50 5.81
C ALA A 25 -16.60 -1.43 4.75
N PRO A 26 -17.93 -1.39 4.58
CA PRO A 26 -18.67 -2.27 3.65
C PRO A 26 -18.22 -2.15 2.19
N GLU A 27 -17.56 -1.05 1.82
CA GLU A 27 -16.95 -0.85 0.51
C GLU A 27 -15.72 -1.73 0.24
N LEU A 28 -15.10 -2.27 1.30
CA LEU A 28 -14.03 -3.26 1.22
C LEU A 28 -14.64 -4.66 1.18
N ASP A 29 -15.43 -4.93 0.14
CA ASP A 29 -16.04 -6.25 -0.06
C ASP A 29 -14.97 -7.28 -0.42
N SER A 30 -14.82 -8.27 0.46
CA SER A 30 -13.90 -9.40 0.31
C SER A 30 -14.50 -10.57 -0.46
N GLY A 31 -15.69 -10.43 -1.06
CA GLY A 31 -16.24 -11.36 -2.05
C GLY A 31 -16.18 -12.84 -1.60
N ASP A 32 -15.40 -13.62 -2.34
CA ASP A 32 -15.25 -15.07 -2.13
C ASP A 32 -14.49 -15.44 -0.84
N ASN A 33 -13.76 -14.48 -0.25
CA ASN A 33 -12.99 -14.69 0.98
C ASN A 33 -13.79 -14.49 2.27
N GLY A 34 -15.05 -14.01 2.21
CA GLY A 34 -15.82 -13.64 3.40
C GLY A 34 -15.19 -12.47 4.17
N ASP A 35 -15.69 -12.13 5.36
CA ASP A 35 -15.22 -10.97 6.17
C ASP A 35 -13.85 -11.20 6.86
N ILE A 36 -12.82 -11.59 6.10
CA ILE A 36 -11.47 -11.74 6.62
C ILE A 36 -10.85 -10.35 6.82
N THR A 37 -10.69 -9.98 8.09
CA THR A 37 -10.04 -8.73 8.52
C THR A 37 -8.63 -9.01 9.00
N ILE A 38 -7.63 -8.33 8.43
CA ILE A 38 -6.20 -8.50 8.81
C ILE A 38 -5.66 -7.39 9.71
N SER A 39 -6.42 -6.32 9.91
CA SER A 39 -6.01 -5.12 10.65
C SER A 39 -7.20 -4.51 11.37
N ALA A 40 -6.97 -3.90 12.54
CA ALA A 40 -8.05 -3.37 13.38
C ALA A 40 -8.79 -2.15 12.77
N ALA A 41 -8.17 -1.46 11.81
CA ALA A 41 -8.76 -0.38 11.04
C ALA A 41 -8.70 -0.73 9.55
N PRO A 42 -9.72 -0.32 8.76
CA PRO A 42 -9.87 -0.73 7.35
C PRO A 42 -8.69 -0.39 6.45
N TRP A 43 -7.94 0.68 6.76
CA TRP A 43 -6.73 1.09 6.03
C TRP A 43 -5.48 1.15 6.90
N GLY A 44 -5.47 0.42 8.03
CA GLY A 44 -4.34 0.41 8.97
C GLY A 44 -4.01 1.81 9.50
N SER A 45 -2.72 2.16 9.53
CA SER A 45 -2.23 3.48 9.96
C SER A 45 -2.41 4.55 8.87
N ALA A 46 -3.67 4.87 8.53
CA ALA A 46 -4.00 5.74 7.39
C ALA A 46 -3.33 7.12 7.42
N SER A 47 -3.04 7.66 8.61
CA SER A 47 -2.42 8.97 8.80
C SER A 47 -1.00 9.10 8.21
N ILE A 48 -0.29 7.98 7.98
CA ILE A 48 1.06 8.02 7.42
C ILE A 48 1.10 7.81 5.89
N LEU A 49 -0.02 7.40 5.27
CA LEU A 49 -0.13 7.24 3.81
C LEU A 49 0.18 8.53 3.01
N PRO A 50 -0.15 9.74 3.48
CA PRO A 50 0.25 10.98 2.81
C PRO A 50 1.76 11.11 2.58
N ILE A 51 2.61 10.49 3.40
CA ILE A 51 4.07 10.53 3.22
C ILE A 51 4.46 9.90 1.88
N ALA A 52 3.98 8.68 1.61
CA ALA A 52 4.24 7.98 0.35
C ALA A 52 3.56 8.68 -0.83
N TRP A 53 2.33 9.17 -0.65
CA TRP A 53 1.62 9.94 -1.67
C TRP A 53 2.40 11.19 -2.09
N MET A 54 2.89 11.97 -1.11
CA MET A 54 3.67 13.19 -1.36
C MET A 54 4.97 12.86 -2.09
N TYR A 55 5.68 11.81 -1.65
CA TYR A 55 6.88 11.36 -2.33
C TYR A 55 6.62 11.04 -3.81
N VAL A 56 5.61 10.20 -4.11
CA VAL A 56 5.27 9.86 -5.50
C VAL A 56 4.87 11.10 -6.30
N ARG A 57 4.06 12.00 -5.73
CA ARG A 57 3.57 13.20 -6.40
C ARG A 57 4.64 14.24 -6.67
N MET A 58 5.58 14.44 -5.74
CA MET A 58 6.67 15.41 -5.90
C MET A 58 7.77 14.88 -6.82
N MET A 59 8.09 13.59 -6.75
CA MET A 59 9.12 12.99 -7.60
C MET A 59 8.66 12.85 -9.05
N GLY A 60 7.38 12.53 -9.26
CA GLY A 60 6.87 12.20 -10.59
C GLY A 60 7.56 10.97 -11.21
N ALA A 61 7.20 10.62 -12.44
CA ALA A 61 7.72 9.44 -13.10
C ALA A 61 9.25 9.50 -13.32
N GLU A 62 9.76 10.67 -13.72
CA GLU A 62 11.18 10.88 -13.98
C GLU A 62 12.01 10.82 -12.71
N GLY A 63 11.59 11.52 -11.65
CA GLY A 63 12.30 11.51 -10.37
C GLY A 63 12.30 10.11 -9.73
N LEU A 64 11.20 9.37 -9.81
CA LEU A 64 11.16 7.99 -9.31
C LEU A 64 12.13 7.08 -10.08
N LYS A 65 12.20 7.20 -11.41
CA LYS A 65 13.17 6.47 -12.22
C LYS A 65 14.61 6.82 -11.84
N GLN A 66 14.92 8.11 -11.71
CA GLN A 66 16.24 8.58 -11.33
C GLN A 66 16.63 8.11 -9.92
N ALA A 67 15.71 8.15 -8.96
CA ALA A 67 15.95 7.68 -7.60
C ALA A 67 16.38 6.21 -7.58
N SER A 68 15.72 5.35 -8.37
CA SER A 68 16.12 3.94 -8.50
C SER A 68 17.50 3.78 -9.16
N GLN A 69 17.80 4.56 -10.22
CA GLN A 69 19.10 4.52 -10.89
C GLN A 69 20.24 4.93 -9.94
N VAL A 70 20.05 6.01 -9.17
CA VAL A 70 21.03 6.47 -8.18
C VAL A 70 21.17 5.46 -7.05
N ALA A 71 20.09 4.81 -6.60
CA ALA A 71 20.17 3.76 -5.60
C ALA A 71 21.03 2.58 -6.06
N ILE A 72 20.85 2.12 -7.31
CA ILE A 72 21.68 1.06 -7.91
C ILE A 72 23.13 1.54 -8.06
N LEU A 73 23.34 2.75 -8.59
CA LEU A 73 24.68 3.32 -8.78
C LEU A 73 25.44 3.45 -7.46
N ASN A 74 24.80 3.90 -6.39
CA ASN A 74 25.46 4.08 -5.09
C ASN A 74 25.77 2.75 -4.38
N ALA A 75 25.05 1.68 -4.72
CA ALA A 75 25.26 0.36 -4.15
C ALA A 75 26.38 -0.44 -4.87
N ASN A 76 26.77 -0.02 -6.08
CA ASN A 76 27.86 -0.62 -6.86
C ASN A 76 29.12 0.25 -6.80
#